data_AF-A0A661TKH1-F1
#
_entry.id   AF-A0A661TKH1-F1
#
_cell.length_a   1.000
_cell.length_b   1.000
_cell.length_c   1.000
_cell.angle_alpha   90.00
_cell.angle_beta   90.00
_cell.angle_gamma   90.00
#
_symmetry.space_group_name_H-M   'P 1'
#
loop_
_entity.id
_entity.type
_entity.pdbx_description
1 polymer ?
#
loop_
_entity_poly.entity_id
_entity_poly.type
_entity_poly.pdbx_seq_one_letter_code
_entity_poly.pdbx_strand_id
1 'polypeptide(L)'
;MELKKRLYFLVMTSLLVVVAGSCGYFILFGGRYGFLDCLYMTVISLTSVGYGEVLPITGNTAAQVFTMLLITLGLGVILYGISTLAALFIEGEVSGFMRESKMKKKISALSDHYIVCGGGETGYPLIVELVKNGEKVVLIEHDQEKIDKCSSIEGILYIKGDATEDVHLIEAGIERARGILIALPSDKDSLYITMSARMLNKRIRIISR
;
A
#
# COMPACT_ATOMS: atom_id res chain seq x y z
N MET A 1 -8.00 -1.43 -9.99
CA MET A 1 -6.64 -1.66 -10.54
C MET A 1 -5.67 -1.51 -9.38
N GLU A 2 -4.89 -2.54 -9.06
CA GLU A 2 -3.85 -2.43 -8.01
C GLU A 2 -3.02 -1.17 -8.22
N LEU A 3 -2.74 -0.44 -7.16
CA LEU A 3 -2.00 0.82 -7.19
C LEU A 3 -0.68 0.74 -7.96
N LYS A 4 0.04 -0.39 -7.83
CA LYS A 4 1.25 -0.67 -8.60
C LYS A 4 1.01 -0.61 -10.11
N LYS A 5 -0.13 -1.11 -10.60
CA LYS A 5 -0.50 -1.06 -12.02
C LYS A 5 -0.84 0.36 -12.47
N ARG A 6 -1.53 1.15 -11.64
CA ARG A 6 -1.83 2.57 -11.92
C ARG A 6 -0.53 3.40 -12.02
N LEU A 7 0.38 3.21 -11.06
CA LEU A 7 1.67 3.91 -11.04
C LEU A 7 2.55 3.48 -12.22
N TYR A 8 2.61 2.19 -12.51
CA TYR A 8 3.34 1.68 -13.67
C TYR A 8 2.78 2.25 -14.99
N PHE A 9 1.46 2.27 -15.13
CA PHE A 9 0.79 2.85 -16.30
C PHE A 9 1.09 4.35 -16.45
N LEU A 10 1.06 5.11 -15.35
CA LEU A 10 1.41 6.54 -15.33
C LEU A 10 2.87 6.77 -15.75
N VAL A 11 3.82 6.04 -15.17
CA VAL A 11 5.24 6.17 -15.52
C VAL A 11 5.47 5.80 -16.98
N MET A 12 4.85 4.72 -17.47
CA MET A 12 4.98 4.28 -18.85
C MET A 12 4.41 5.32 -19.82
N THR A 13 3.18 5.79 -19.58
CA THR A 13 2.54 6.81 -20.44
C THR A 13 3.28 8.13 -20.43
N SER A 14 3.78 8.58 -19.27
CA SER A 14 4.61 9.79 -19.16
C SER A 14 5.92 9.64 -19.97
N LEU A 15 6.63 8.52 -19.81
CA LEU A 15 7.84 8.24 -20.57
C LEU A 15 7.57 8.19 -22.07
N LEU A 16 6.46 7.56 -22.48
CA LEU A 16 6.06 7.47 -23.87
C LEU A 16 5.79 8.85 -24.47
N VAL A 17 5.11 9.75 -23.76
CA VAL A 17 4.87 11.13 -24.23
C VAL A 17 6.17 11.91 -24.35
N VAL A 18 7.09 11.77 -23.39
CA VAL A 18 8.40 12.45 -23.44
C VAL A 18 9.24 11.94 -24.61
N VAL A 19 9.32 10.63 -24.81
CA VAL A 19 10.07 10.02 -25.92
C VAL A 19 9.43 10.38 -27.27
N ALA A 20 8.10 10.28 -27.39
CA ALA A 20 7.39 10.64 -28.60
C ALA A 20 7.54 12.14 -28.93
N GLY A 21 7.47 13.02 -27.93
CA GLY A 21 7.74 14.45 -28.08
C GLY A 21 9.14 14.73 -28.60
N SER A 22 10.15 14.14 -27.95
CA SER A 22 11.57 14.32 -28.28
C SER A 22 11.90 13.81 -29.69
N CYS A 23 11.42 12.61 -30.03
CA CYS A 23 11.58 12.04 -31.36
C CYS A 23 10.82 12.84 -32.42
N GLY A 24 9.61 13.32 -32.10
CA GLY A 24 8.82 14.15 -33.01
C GLY A 24 9.53 15.45 -33.39
N TYR A 25 10.11 16.16 -32.41
CA TYR A 25 10.96 17.32 -32.70
C TYR A 25 12.20 16.95 -33.51
N PHE A 26 12.90 15.87 -33.16
CA PHE A 26 14.09 15.44 -33.89
C PHE A 26 13.81 15.16 -35.37
N ILE A 27 12.68 14.51 -35.67
CA ILE A 27 12.23 14.23 -37.05
C ILE A 27 11.78 15.51 -37.77
N LEU A 28 10.98 16.36 -37.11
CA LEU A 28 10.46 17.60 -37.70
C LEU A 28 11.58 18.58 -38.09
N PHE A 29 12.67 18.60 -37.33
CA PHE A 29 13.85 19.41 -37.63
C PHE A 29 14.94 18.65 -38.41
N GLY A 30 14.68 17.43 -38.86
CA GLY A 30 15.59 16.63 -39.68
C GLY A 30 16.95 16.36 -39.03
N GLY A 31 17.01 16.26 -37.70
CA GLY A 31 18.24 16.04 -36.95
C GLY A 31 19.21 17.23 -36.90
N ARG A 32 18.77 18.44 -37.24
CA ARG A 32 19.62 19.65 -37.19
C ARG A 32 20.00 20.09 -35.77
N TYR A 33 19.21 19.69 -34.77
CA TYR A 33 19.43 20.00 -33.36
C TYR A 33 19.75 18.72 -32.59
N GLY A 34 20.49 18.85 -31.48
CA GLY A 34 20.84 17.71 -30.64
C GLY A 34 19.60 17.06 -30.02
N PHE A 35 19.62 15.74 -29.82
CA PHE A 35 18.51 15.05 -29.18
C PHE A 35 18.22 15.57 -27.77
N LEU A 36 19.26 16.02 -27.06
CA LEU A 36 19.12 16.66 -25.75
C LEU A 36 18.35 17.98 -25.82
N ASP A 37 18.49 18.76 -26.89
CA ASP A 37 17.74 20.00 -27.09
C ASP A 37 16.26 19.71 -27.36
N CYS A 38 15.97 18.66 -28.14
CA CYS A 38 14.61 18.18 -28.38
C CYS A 38 13.94 17.63 -27.11
N LEU A 39 14.70 16.89 -26.29
CA LEU A 39 14.24 16.42 -25.00
C LEU A 39 13.98 17.59 -24.04
N TYR A 40 14.90 18.53 -23.98
CA TYR A 40 14.78 19.72 -23.15
C TYR A 40 13.54 20.54 -23.54
N MET A 41 13.32 20.77 -24.84
CA MET A 41 12.11 21.42 -25.37
C MET A 41 10.83 20.68 -24.95
N THR A 42 10.83 19.34 -25.07
CA THR A 42 9.68 18.52 -24.68
C THR A 42 9.37 18.65 -23.20
N VAL A 43 10.39 18.57 -22.34
CA VAL A 43 10.21 18.68 -20.89
C VAL A 43 9.68 20.05 -20.49
N ILE A 44 10.26 21.16 -20.98
CA ILE A 44 9.81 22.51 -20.61
C ILE A 44 8.38 22.82 -21.08
N SER A 45 7.96 22.24 -22.22
CA SER A 45 6.59 22.35 -22.74
C SER A 45 5.60 21.53 -21.89
N LEU A 46 5.97 20.30 -21.53
CA LEU A 46 5.11 19.43 -20.73
C LEU A 46 4.96 19.93 -19.30
N THR A 47 6.04 20.40 -18.67
CA THR A 47 6.02 20.92 -17.29
C THR A 47 5.34 22.28 -17.17
N SER A 48 4.87 22.86 -18.28
CA SER A 48 4.24 24.19 -18.34
C SER A 48 5.13 25.35 -17.84
N VAL A 49 6.45 25.14 -17.80
CA VAL A 49 7.40 26.15 -17.32
C VAL A 49 7.65 27.22 -18.40
N GLY A 50 7.85 26.80 -19.66
CA GLY A 50 7.80 27.70 -20.81
C GLY A 50 8.84 28.83 -20.83
N TYR A 51 10.10 28.59 -20.44
CA TYR A 51 11.17 29.61 -20.45
C TYR A 51 11.51 30.20 -21.84
N GLY A 52 10.97 29.65 -22.93
CA GLY A 52 11.20 30.08 -24.30
C GLY A 52 11.40 28.90 -25.25
N GLU A 53 11.38 29.16 -26.57
CA GLU A 53 11.64 28.12 -27.57
C GLU A 53 13.14 27.89 -27.72
N VAL A 54 13.61 26.68 -27.43
CA VAL A 54 15.01 26.25 -27.66
C VAL A 54 15.21 25.89 -29.14
N LEU A 55 14.13 25.42 -29.76
CA LEU A 55 14.04 25.13 -31.19
C LEU A 55 13.24 26.25 -31.85
N PRO A 56 13.57 26.71 -33.08
CA PRO A 56 12.80 27.74 -33.77
C PRO A 56 11.46 27.15 -34.25
N ILE A 57 10.47 27.12 -33.37
CA ILE A 57 9.13 26.61 -33.65
C ILE A 57 8.33 27.71 -34.34
N THR A 58 8.50 28.96 -33.91
CA THR A 58 7.89 30.13 -34.53
C THR A 58 8.35 30.29 -35.98
N GLY A 59 7.41 30.20 -36.92
CA GLY A 59 7.66 30.22 -38.36
C GLY A 59 7.60 28.85 -39.05
N ASN A 60 7.55 27.75 -38.28
CA ASN A 60 7.31 26.40 -38.81
C ASN A 60 5.92 25.89 -38.36
N THR A 61 4.95 25.95 -39.27
CA THR A 61 3.56 25.57 -38.99
C THR A 61 3.42 24.12 -38.51
N ALA A 62 4.23 23.19 -39.02
CA ALA A 62 4.18 21.79 -38.61
C ALA A 62 4.67 21.61 -37.16
N ALA A 63 5.76 22.28 -36.79
CA ALA A 63 6.29 22.26 -35.42
C ALA A 63 5.33 22.92 -34.42
N GLN A 64 4.65 24.00 -34.82
CA GLN A 64 3.66 24.67 -33.98
C GLN A 64 2.46 23.77 -33.67
N VAL A 65 1.86 23.15 -34.69
CA VAL A 65 0.72 22.23 -34.50
C VAL A 65 1.14 21.03 -33.66
N PHE A 66 2.33 20.47 -33.90
CA PHE A 66 2.87 19.39 -33.09
C PHE A 66 3.00 19.78 -31.61
N THR A 67 3.57 20.96 -31.35
CA THR A 67 3.74 21.48 -29.99
C THR A 67 2.39 21.67 -29.28
N MET A 68 1.37 22.18 -29.97
CA MET A 68 0.01 22.33 -29.40
C MET A 68 -0.60 20.99 -29.00
N LEU A 69 -0.48 19.97 -29.86
CA LEU A 69 -0.96 18.62 -29.57
C LEU A 69 -0.19 17.97 -28.42
N LEU A 70 1.13 18.11 -28.41
CA LEU A 70 2.01 17.59 -27.37
C LEU A 70 1.65 18.17 -26.00
N ILE A 71 1.46 19.49 -25.91
CA ILE A 71 1.10 20.16 -24.65
C ILE A 71 -0.29 19.70 -24.18
N THR A 72 -1.27 19.60 -25.09
CA THR A 72 -2.64 19.20 -24.74
C THR A 72 -2.69 17.76 -24.22
N LEU A 73 -2.02 16.83 -24.88
CA LEU A 73 -1.92 15.43 -24.43
C LEU A 73 -1.09 15.31 -23.15
N GLY A 74 0.01 16.05 -23.07
CA GLY A 74 0.89 16.11 -21.91
C GLY A 74 0.20 16.56 -20.63
N LEU A 75 -0.62 17.61 -20.73
CA LEU A 75 -1.40 18.14 -19.62
C LEU A 75 -2.34 17.06 -19.06
N GLY A 76 -2.98 16.27 -19.92
CA GLY A 76 -3.85 15.16 -19.49
C GLY A 76 -3.10 14.12 -18.65
N VAL A 77 -1.89 13.75 -19.07
CA VAL A 77 -1.04 12.80 -18.32
C VAL A 77 -0.61 13.37 -16.97
N ILE A 78 -0.24 14.65 -16.91
CA ILE A 78 0.15 15.32 -15.67
C ILE A 78 -1.03 15.43 -14.71
N LEU A 79 -2.21 15.84 -15.19
CA LEU A 79 -3.42 15.92 -14.37
C LEU A 79 -3.79 14.55 -13.80
N TYR A 80 -3.79 13.51 -14.63
CA TYR A 80 -3.99 12.14 -14.17
C TYR A 80 -2.95 11.73 -13.12
N GLY A 81 -1.70 12.15 -13.31
CA GLY A 81 -0.63 11.90 -12.36
C GLY A 81 -0.85 12.55 -11.00
N ILE A 82 -1.23 13.83 -10.99
CA ILE A 82 -1.58 14.56 -9.77
C ILE A 82 -2.76 13.89 -9.06
N SER A 83 -3.82 13.52 -9.78
CA SER A 83 -4.97 12.82 -9.19
C SER A 83 -4.59 11.47 -8.58
N THR A 84 -3.71 10.71 -9.24
CA THR A 84 -3.22 9.42 -8.74
C THR A 84 -2.35 9.59 -7.49
N LEU A 85 -1.48 10.62 -7.47
CA LEU A 85 -0.69 10.97 -6.29
C LEU A 85 -1.58 11.46 -5.14
N ALA A 86 -2.62 12.25 -5.41
CA ALA A 86 -3.58 12.66 -4.39
C ALA A 86 -4.33 11.45 -3.80
N ALA A 87 -4.79 10.52 -4.65
CA ALA A 87 -5.42 9.28 -4.20
C ALA A 87 -4.48 8.46 -3.31
N LEU A 88 -3.18 8.39 -3.63
CA LEU A 88 -2.17 7.73 -2.79
C LEU A 88 -2.08 8.30 -1.37
N PHE A 89 -2.17 9.64 -1.24
CA PHE A 89 -2.16 10.29 0.06
C PHE A 89 -3.46 10.06 0.84
N ILE A 90 -4.60 10.07 0.16
CA ILE A 90 -5.93 9.87 0.78
C ILE A 90 -6.14 8.42 1.18
N GLU A 91 -5.84 7.48 0.28
CA GLU A 91 -6.03 6.04 0.48
C GLU A 91 -4.95 5.46 1.42
N GLY A 92 -3.86 6.19 1.69
CA GLY A 92 -2.87 5.82 2.70
C GLY A 92 -2.15 4.49 2.44
N GLU A 93 -2.24 3.92 1.23
CA GLU A 93 -1.73 2.58 0.90
C GLU A 93 -0.21 2.43 1.11
N VAL A 94 0.55 3.53 1.04
CA VAL A 94 1.98 3.56 1.36
C VAL A 94 2.23 3.19 2.83
N SER A 95 1.31 3.57 3.72
CA SER A 95 1.38 3.22 5.13
C SER A 95 1.06 1.76 5.38
N GLY A 96 0.16 1.12 4.61
CA GLY A 96 -0.28 -0.26 4.83
C GLY A 96 0.85 -1.28 4.77
N PHE A 97 1.59 -1.31 3.66
CA PHE A 97 2.73 -2.24 3.47
C PHE A 97 3.87 -2.01 4.48
N MET A 98 4.19 -0.74 4.74
CA MET A 98 5.27 -0.39 5.67
C MET A 98 4.87 -0.63 7.12
N ARG A 99 3.59 -0.44 7.45
CA ARG A 99 2.99 -0.73 8.76
C ARG A 99 2.97 -2.22 9.02
N GLU A 100 2.57 -3.04 8.05
CA GLU A 100 2.54 -4.50 8.19
C GLU A 100 3.93 -5.06 8.51
N SER A 101 4.96 -4.64 7.77
CA SER A 101 6.35 -5.06 8.04
C SER A 101 6.86 -4.61 9.42
N LYS A 102 6.53 -3.38 9.83
CA LYS A 102 6.86 -2.88 11.17
C LYS A 102 6.10 -3.65 12.27
N MET A 103 4.84 -4.00 12.03
CA MET A 103 4.03 -4.80 12.96
C MET A 103 4.63 -6.19 13.14
N LYS A 104 4.91 -6.91 12.05
CA LYS A 104 5.52 -8.25 12.12
C LYS A 104 6.83 -8.23 12.93
N LYS A 105 7.65 -7.19 12.76
CA LYS A 105 8.88 -7.02 13.55
C LYS A 105 8.62 -6.73 15.04
N LYS A 106 7.58 -5.96 15.38
CA LYS A 106 7.18 -5.74 16.78
C LYS A 106 6.65 -7.04 17.41
N ILE A 107 5.81 -7.78 16.68
CA ILE A 107 5.23 -9.06 17.12
C ILE A 107 6.33 -10.12 17.30
N SER A 108 7.32 -10.18 16.41
CA SER A 108 8.43 -11.13 16.54
C SER A 108 9.29 -10.90 17.79
N ALA A 109 9.36 -9.65 18.27
CA ALA A 109 10.06 -9.29 19.50
C ALA A 109 9.22 -9.43 20.78
N LEU A 110 7.92 -9.72 20.67
CA LEU A 110 7.05 -9.95 21.83
C LEU A 110 7.25 -11.32 22.45
N SER A 111 7.12 -11.39 23.77
CA SER A 111 7.00 -12.61 24.55
C SER A 111 6.04 -12.37 25.70
N ASP A 112 5.45 -13.44 26.23
CA ASP A 112 4.52 -13.39 27.36
C ASP A 112 3.29 -12.48 27.10
N HIS A 113 2.78 -12.56 25.87
CA HIS A 113 1.63 -11.79 25.38
C HIS A 113 0.40 -12.68 25.15
N TYR A 114 -0.77 -12.07 24.98
CA TYR A 114 -1.99 -12.77 24.59
C TYR A 114 -2.24 -12.67 23.09
N ILE A 115 -2.74 -13.75 22.51
CA ILE A 115 -3.25 -13.78 21.14
C ILE A 115 -4.78 -13.77 21.22
N VAL A 116 -5.43 -12.90 20.46
CA VAL A 116 -6.90 -12.88 20.33
C VAL A 116 -7.27 -13.23 18.89
N CYS A 117 -8.03 -14.30 18.70
CA CYS A 117 -8.51 -14.74 17.39
C CYS A 117 -9.92 -14.20 17.15
N GLY A 118 -10.04 -13.26 16.22
CA GLY A 118 -11.28 -12.54 15.90
C GLY A 118 -11.41 -11.24 16.68
N GLY A 119 -11.66 -10.14 15.96
CA GLY A 119 -11.87 -8.78 16.48
C GLY A 119 -13.35 -8.35 16.46
N GLY A 120 -14.27 -9.31 16.38
CA GLY A 120 -15.71 -9.08 16.30
C GLY A 120 -16.36 -8.67 17.62
N GLU A 121 -17.65 -8.96 17.76
CA GLU A 121 -18.46 -8.55 18.92
C GLU A 121 -17.91 -9.06 20.27
N THR A 122 -17.38 -10.29 20.29
CA THR A 122 -16.79 -10.89 21.49
C THR A 122 -15.31 -10.52 21.64
N GLY A 123 -14.57 -10.43 20.54
CA GLY A 123 -13.13 -10.18 20.56
C GLY A 123 -12.76 -8.75 20.93
N TYR A 124 -13.47 -7.76 20.40
CA TYR A 124 -13.17 -6.34 20.63
C TYR A 124 -13.20 -5.96 22.13
N PRO A 125 -14.25 -6.28 22.91
CA PRO A 125 -14.27 -6.00 24.35
C PRO A 125 -13.14 -6.69 25.12
N LEU A 126 -12.76 -7.93 24.73
CA LEU A 126 -11.66 -8.66 25.35
C LEU A 126 -10.31 -7.96 25.13
N ILE A 127 -10.07 -7.48 23.90
CA ILE A 127 -8.84 -6.74 23.57
C ILE A 127 -8.78 -5.46 24.40
N VAL A 128 -9.89 -4.70 24.48
CA VAL A 128 -9.96 -3.47 25.27
C VAL A 128 -9.63 -3.74 26.74
N GLU A 129 -10.20 -4.79 27.33
CA GLU A 129 -9.96 -5.13 28.73
C GLU A 129 -8.52 -5.58 29.00
N LEU A 130 -7.95 -6.41 28.11
CA LEU A 130 -6.55 -6.84 28.22
C LEU A 130 -5.59 -5.65 28.13
N VAL A 131 -5.79 -4.75 27.17
CA VAL A 131 -4.95 -3.56 27.01
C VAL A 131 -5.08 -2.61 28.20
N LYS A 132 -6.30 -2.41 28.73
CA LYS A 132 -6.52 -1.62 29.95
C LYS A 132 -5.77 -2.17 31.16
N ASN A 133 -5.64 -3.49 31.26
CA ASN A 133 -4.89 -4.17 32.30
C ASN A 133 -3.36 -4.18 32.04
N GLY A 134 -2.89 -3.49 31.00
CA GLY A 134 -1.47 -3.38 30.65
C GLY A 134 -0.90 -4.62 29.96
N GLU A 135 -1.75 -5.53 29.51
CA GLU A 135 -1.32 -6.76 28.83
C GLU A 135 -0.97 -6.49 27.37
N LYS A 136 0.05 -7.19 26.88
CA LYS A 136 0.44 -7.13 25.46
C LYS A 136 -0.47 -8.04 24.66
N VAL A 137 -1.09 -7.52 23.60
CA VAL A 137 -2.08 -8.25 22.79
C VAL A 137 -1.70 -8.23 21.32
N VAL A 138 -1.86 -9.39 20.67
CA VAL A 138 -1.78 -9.55 19.22
C VAL A 138 -3.12 -10.07 18.71
N LEU A 139 -3.79 -9.30 17.86
CA LEU A 139 -5.03 -9.69 17.20
C LEU A 139 -4.74 -10.47 15.91
N ILE A 140 -5.47 -11.55 15.65
CA ILE A 140 -5.54 -12.17 14.33
C ILE A 140 -6.97 -12.00 13.80
N GLU A 141 -7.11 -11.31 12.67
CA GLU A 141 -8.41 -11.02 12.04
C GLU A 141 -8.23 -10.89 10.53
N HIS A 142 -9.18 -11.38 9.73
CA HIS A 142 -9.12 -11.30 8.26
C HIS A 142 -9.97 -10.14 7.72
N ASP A 143 -11.01 -9.75 8.45
CA ASP A 143 -11.93 -8.67 8.08
C ASP A 143 -11.31 -7.28 8.34
N GLN A 144 -11.15 -6.50 7.27
CA GLN A 144 -10.52 -5.17 7.35
C GLN A 144 -11.29 -4.20 8.25
N GLU A 145 -12.63 -4.23 8.24
CA GLU A 145 -13.43 -3.29 9.04
C GLU A 145 -13.24 -3.54 10.54
N LYS A 146 -13.14 -4.83 10.93
CA LYS A 146 -12.87 -5.23 12.31
C LYS A 146 -11.46 -4.85 12.75
N ILE A 147 -10.46 -5.01 11.86
CA ILE A 147 -9.09 -4.56 12.11
C ILE A 147 -9.05 -3.05 12.33
N ASP A 148 -9.72 -2.27 11.50
CA ASP A 148 -9.72 -0.80 11.59
C ASP A 148 -10.37 -0.34 12.89
N LYS A 149 -11.48 -0.98 13.28
CA LYS A 149 -12.13 -0.76 14.58
C LYS A 149 -11.18 -1.05 15.75
N CYS A 150 -10.51 -2.20 15.75
CA CYS A 150 -9.56 -2.55 16.81
C CYS A 150 -8.31 -1.66 16.79
N SER A 151 -7.88 -1.18 15.63
CA SER A 151 -6.69 -0.33 15.45
C SER A 151 -6.81 1.04 16.11
N SER A 152 -8.01 1.44 16.54
CA SER A 152 -8.22 2.61 17.38
C SER A 152 -7.69 2.45 18.81
N ILE A 153 -7.45 1.21 19.24
CA ILE A 153 -6.87 0.88 20.55
C ILE A 153 -5.36 1.16 20.50
N GLU A 154 -4.88 2.02 21.39
CA GLU A 154 -3.48 2.41 21.40
C GLU A 154 -2.57 1.20 21.66
N GLY A 155 -1.51 1.06 20.86
CA GLY A 155 -0.49 0.03 21.03
C GLY A 155 -0.89 -1.38 20.57
N ILE A 156 -2.11 -1.58 20.05
CA ILE A 156 -2.53 -2.89 19.55
C ILE A 156 -1.68 -3.32 18.35
N LEU A 157 -1.28 -4.59 18.36
CA LEU A 157 -0.66 -5.24 17.21
C LEU A 157 -1.66 -6.21 16.59
N TYR A 158 -1.62 -6.34 15.27
CA TYR A 158 -2.48 -7.30 14.58
C TYR A 158 -1.77 -8.00 13.43
N ILE A 159 -2.32 -9.14 13.04
CA ILE A 159 -2.01 -9.89 11.83
C ILE A 159 -3.30 -9.97 11.03
N LYS A 160 -3.23 -9.52 9.78
CA LYS A 160 -4.32 -9.67 8.83
C LYS A 160 -4.26 -11.07 8.24
N GLY A 161 -5.14 -11.96 8.71
CA GLY A 161 -5.12 -13.37 8.30
C GLY A 161 -6.18 -14.20 9.02
N ASP A 162 -6.35 -15.43 8.56
CA ASP A 162 -7.27 -16.40 9.16
C ASP A 162 -6.59 -17.15 10.31
N ALA A 163 -7.16 -17.08 11.52
CA ALA A 163 -6.64 -17.75 12.70
C ALA A 163 -6.69 -19.29 12.60
N THR A 164 -7.50 -19.84 11.68
CA THR A 164 -7.53 -21.28 11.37
C THR A 164 -6.33 -21.73 10.54
N GLU A 165 -5.47 -20.82 10.09
CA GLU A 165 -4.22 -21.20 9.45
C GLU A 165 -3.06 -21.08 10.45
N ASP A 166 -2.35 -22.19 10.65
CA ASP A 166 -1.22 -22.27 11.60
C ASP A 166 -0.15 -21.20 11.35
N VAL A 167 0.03 -20.79 10.09
CA VAL A 167 0.97 -19.73 9.70
C VAL A 167 0.68 -18.42 10.45
N HIS A 168 -0.58 -18.03 10.60
CA HIS A 168 -0.94 -16.79 11.30
C HIS A 168 -0.78 -16.92 12.82
N LEU A 169 -1.00 -18.11 13.39
CA LEU A 169 -0.69 -18.39 14.80
C LEU A 169 0.82 -18.31 15.08
N ILE A 170 1.64 -18.84 14.19
CA ILE A 170 3.10 -18.78 14.26
C ILE A 170 3.58 -17.34 14.12
N GLU A 171 3.08 -16.60 13.13
CA GLU A 171 3.39 -15.17 12.95
C GLU A 171 3.01 -14.37 14.21
N ALA A 172 1.88 -14.70 14.86
CA ALA A 172 1.43 -14.09 16.11
C ALA A 172 2.33 -14.43 17.31
N GLY A 173 3.23 -15.40 17.16
CA GLY A 173 4.14 -15.82 18.19
C GLY A 173 3.55 -16.76 19.23
N ILE A 174 2.69 -17.69 18.80
CA ILE A 174 2.01 -18.62 19.70
C ILE A 174 2.94 -19.46 20.59
N GLU A 175 4.14 -19.79 20.11
CA GLU A 175 5.14 -20.55 20.86
C GLU A 175 5.64 -19.83 22.12
N ARG A 176 5.59 -18.49 22.11
CA ARG A 176 6.06 -17.60 23.18
C ARG A 176 4.94 -16.78 23.83
N ALA A 177 3.69 -17.05 23.45
CA ALA A 177 2.51 -16.41 24.00
C ALA A 177 2.15 -17.00 25.37
N ARG A 178 1.62 -16.15 26.26
CA ARG A 178 1.08 -16.54 27.57
C ARG A 178 -0.26 -17.29 27.42
N GLY A 179 -1.08 -16.86 26.47
CA GLY A 179 -2.39 -17.45 26.23
C GLY A 179 -2.98 -17.04 24.89
N ILE A 180 -4.00 -17.79 24.48
CA ILE A 180 -4.80 -17.54 23.29
C ILE A 180 -6.28 -17.51 23.67
N LEU A 181 -6.98 -16.48 23.20
CA LEU A 181 -8.41 -16.27 23.38
C LEU A 181 -9.09 -16.42 22.01
N ILE A 182 -10.04 -17.34 21.92
CA ILE A 182 -10.73 -17.65 20.66
C ILE A 182 -12.12 -17.03 20.73
N ALA A 183 -12.33 -15.99 19.91
CA ALA A 183 -13.54 -15.18 19.88
C ALA A 183 -14.23 -15.23 18.50
N LEU A 184 -14.13 -16.38 17.83
CA LEU A 184 -14.80 -16.66 16.56
C LEU A 184 -16.22 -17.21 16.80
N PRO A 185 -17.18 -16.95 15.88
CA PRO A 185 -18.56 -17.42 16.01
C PRO A 185 -18.76 -18.91 15.68
N SER A 186 -17.76 -19.56 15.08
CA SER A 186 -17.84 -20.92 14.55
C SER A 186 -17.17 -21.91 15.50
N ASP A 187 -17.95 -22.82 16.09
CA ASP A 187 -17.44 -23.86 17.00
C ASP A 187 -16.40 -24.77 16.31
N LYS A 188 -16.58 -25.00 15.01
CA LYS A 188 -15.65 -25.77 14.18
C LYS A 188 -14.28 -25.08 14.13
N ASP A 189 -14.26 -23.78 13.90
CA ASP A 189 -13.03 -23.01 13.80
C ASP A 189 -12.38 -22.88 15.18
N SER A 190 -13.19 -22.72 16.23
CA SER A 190 -12.70 -22.69 17.61
C SER A 190 -12.03 -24.00 18.03
N LEU A 191 -12.62 -25.13 17.65
CA LEU A 191 -12.02 -26.45 17.88
C LEU A 191 -10.70 -26.60 17.12
N TYR A 192 -10.68 -26.21 15.83
CA TYR A 192 -9.48 -26.28 15.02
C TYR A 192 -8.34 -25.45 15.63
N ILE A 193 -8.60 -24.18 15.94
CA ILE A 193 -7.61 -23.28 16.56
C ILE A 193 -7.13 -23.83 17.90
N THR A 194 -8.04 -24.40 18.70
CA THR A 194 -7.68 -25.04 19.98
C THR A 194 -6.68 -26.18 19.78
N MET A 195 -6.92 -27.04 18.77
CA MET A 195 -6.01 -28.14 18.44
C MET A 195 -4.66 -27.64 17.94
N SER A 196 -4.65 -26.73 16.95
CA SER A 196 -3.43 -26.13 16.42
C SER A 196 -2.63 -25.43 17.52
N ALA A 197 -3.30 -24.65 18.38
CA ALA A 197 -2.65 -23.97 19.50
C ALA A 197 -1.96 -24.95 20.46
N ARG A 198 -2.62 -26.08 20.79
CA ARG A 198 -2.02 -27.10 21.66
C ARG A 198 -0.85 -27.83 20.99
N MET A 199 -0.91 -28.04 19.67
CA MET A 199 0.18 -28.65 18.90
C MET A 199 1.41 -27.74 18.84
N LEU A 200 1.21 -26.45 18.57
CA LEU A 200 2.27 -25.46 18.45
C LEU A 200 2.86 -25.07 19.81
N ASN A 201 2.03 -24.99 20.85
CA ASN A 201 2.47 -24.70 22.21
C ASN A 201 1.74 -25.57 23.25
N LYS A 202 2.41 -26.65 23.67
CA LYS A 202 1.85 -27.63 24.63
C LYS A 202 1.41 -27.03 25.96
N ARG A 203 1.97 -25.87 26.37
CA ARG A 203 1.69 -25.24 27.66
C ARG A 203 0.81 -24.00 27.56
N ILE A 204 0.38 -23.61 26.37
CA ILE A 204 -0.43 -22.40 26.22
C ILE A 204 -1.75 -22.51 26.98
N ARG A 205 -2.15 -21.41 27.61
CA ARG A 205 -3.49 -21.25 28.16
C ARG A 205 -4.45 -20.95 27.01
N ILE A 206 -5.44 -21.81 26.81
CA ILE A 206 -6.46 -21.64 25.78
C ILE A 206 -7.76 -21.24 26.47
N ILE A 207 -8.37 -20.16 26.02
CA ILE A 207 -9.72 -19.73 26.42
C ILE A 207 -10.55 -19.71 25.15
N SER A 208 -11.54 -20.60 25.07
CA SER A 208 -12.54 -20.60 24.01
C SER A 208 -13.87 -20.16 24.58
N ARG A 209 -14.68 -19.51 23.73
CA ARG A 209 -16.12 -19.46 23.93
C ARG A 209 -16.71 -20.87 23.89
#